data_AF-A0A945K150-F1
#
_entry.id   AF-A0A945K150-F1
#
_cell.length_a   1.000
_cell.length_b   1.000
_cell.length_c   1.000
_cell.angle_alpha   90.00
_cell.angle_beta   90.00
_cell.angle_gamma   90.00
#
_symmetry.space_group_name_H-M   'P 1'
#
loop_
_entity.id
_entity.type
_entity.pdbx_description
1 polymer ?
#
loop_
_entity_poly.entity_id
_entity_poly.type
_entity_poly.pdbx_seq_one_letter_code
_entity_poly.pdbx_strand_id
1 'polypeptide(L)'
;MAAALQTRLLSSLTKVFADEDLQDAAYRRGSCLRGEVFSFQLAYRSASMLRDLQVEVNSDLQRYIQLRTVGLVPGEFHGAQVDDHVLRTTPGLFPDPLYPAEERLPVPPGQWRSIWVTVRVPTRAKAGIHEIELVLTRGGRKEAAGTFSLDVLPATLPAQQLKHTSWFHTDCIATHYQDDVWSPAHWRRVEQFVRSAVDHGINMLLTPLFTPPLDTQVGGERPTVQLVDVRLVAKDQYAFDFARLDRWVRMADTAGVRFFEMSHLFTQWGAAHCPKIVATDKGKPKKIFGWKDRAGGPRYRAFLDQFLPALVRYIDRKGLRKRCFFHVSDEPHADHLASFAAAAKIMHTHLSGFPFIDALSNVEYYDDGLVQHPIPASNHIEPFVERGIKQLWTYYCVSQWQGVSNRFYCMPSSRNRILGTQLYRYDLAGFLHWGFNFWYSQFSTRALDPFRETDAGGNFPAGDAYLVYPGPEGPIDSIRGEVFREALQDQRALQLLEKRQGRDRTVKLLERGLDEPITMTGYPRDAVWLLRMRDRINRRLADIA
;
A
#
# COMPACT_ATOMS: atom_id res chain seq x y z
N MET A 1 8.59 4.32 46.64
CA MET A 1 8.09 5.46 45.85
C MET A 1 7.25 4.89 44.70
N ALA A 2 6.02 5.37 44.49
CA ALA A 2 5.22 4.93 43.35
C ALA A 2 5.98 5.28 42.07
N ALA A 3 6.19 4.31 41.17
CA ALA A 3 6.86 4.55 39.90
C ALA A 3 6.00 5.54 39.09
N ALA A 4 6.53 6.74 38.84
CA ALA A 4 5.82 7.75 38.08
C ALA A 4 5.66 7.28 36.62
N LEU A 5 4.42 7.27 36.13
CA LEU A 5 4.10 7.02 34.73
C LEU A 5 4.66 8.19 33.90
N GLN A 6 5.64 7.90 33.05
CA GLN A 6 6.19 8.85 32.10
C GLN A 6 5.33 8.86 30.85
N THR A 7 5.07 10.03 30.28
CA THR A 7 4.33 10.17 29.02
C THR A 7 4.96 11.22 28.09
N ARG A 8 4.80 11.03 26.78
CA ARG A 8 5.19 12.01 25.76
C ARG A 8 4.26 11.94 24.56
N LEU A 9 3.73 13.08 24.13
CA LEU A 9 3.04 13.21 22.86
C LEU A 9 4.08 13.30 21.73
N LEU A 10 3.90 12.49 20.70
CA LEU A 10 4.82 12.30 19.59
C LEU A 10 4.08 12.42 18.26
N SER A 11 4.82 12.73 17.20
CA SER A 11 4.25 12.71 15.85
C SER A 11 3.99 11.27 15.38
N SER A 12 3.20 11.11 14.32
CA SER A 12 3.04 9.83 13.62
C SER A 12 4.35 9.32 12.99
N LEU A 13 5.37 10.17 12.85
CA LEU A 13 6.65 9.80 12.25
C LEU A 13 7.63 9.14 13.21
N THR A 14 7.36 9.20 14.52
CA THR A 14 8.21 8.58 15.53
C THR A 14 7.90 7.09 15.65
N LYS A 15 8.91 6.23 15.54
CA LYS A 15 8.79 4.80 15.88
C LYS A 15 9.22 4.58 17.32
N VAL A 16 8.25 4.25 18.18
CA VAL A 16 8.47 4.06 19.62
C VAL A 16 8.98 2.65 19.87
N PHE A 17 10.29 2.49 19.89
CA PHE A 17 10.92 1.23 20.28
C PHE A 17 10.78 1.00 21.78
N ALA A 18 10.52 -0.25 22.16
CA ALA A 18 10.30 -0.60 23.56
C ALA A 18 11.60 -0.70 24.39
N ASP A 19 12.74 -0.83 23.71
CA ASP A 19 14.06 -1.09 24.27
C ASP A 19 15.00 0.12 24.26
N GLU A 20 14.54 1.29 23.83
CA GLU A 20 15.34 2.53 23.72
C GLU A 20 14.67 3.71 24.42
N ASP A 21 15.47 4.70 24.84
CA ASP A 21 14.93 5.97 25.30
C ASP A 21 14.41 6.84 24.13
N LEU A 22 13.29 7.53 24.35
CA LEU A 22 12.71 8.46 23.36
C LEU A 22 13.63 9.64 23.08
N GLN A 23 14.14 9.71 21.85
CA GLN A 23 14.96 10.83 21.37
C GLN A 23 14.11 11.98 20.80
N ASP A 24 12.95 11.67 20.21
CA ASP A 24 12.07 12.66 19.61
C ASP A 24 11.51 13.67 20.63
N ALA A 25 11.47 14.94 20.22
CA ALA A 25 10.86 16.02 20.98
C ALA A 25 9.33 15.86 21.06
N ALA A 26 8.73 16.45 22.10
CA ALA A 26 7.28 16.44 22.24
C ALA A 26 6.58 17.17 21.09
N TYR A 27 5.61 16.51 20.47
CA TYR A 27 4.78 17.05 19.39
C TYR A 27 3.35 17.24 19.89
N ARG A 28 2.97 18.50 20.17
CA ARG A 28 1.73 18.85 20.89
C ARG A 28 0.69 19.57 20.04
N ARG A 29 1.03 19.90 18.79
CA ARG A 29 0.14 20.63 17.88
C ARG A 29 0.40 20.26 16.44
N GLY A 30 -0.64 20.33 15.63
CA GLY A 30 -0.59 20.16 14.19
C GLY A 30 -1.80 20.79 13.52
N SER A 31 -1.83 20.82 12.20
CA SER A 31 -2.96 21.29 11.43
C SER A 31 -3.32 20.31 10.32
N CYS A 32 -4.60 20.30 9.93
CA CYS A 32 -5.10 19.46 8.85
C CYS A 32 -6.21 20.17 8.07
N LEU A 33 -6.50 19.66 6.88
CA LEU A 33 -7.66 20.07 6.10
C LEU A 33 -8.89 19.24 6.49
N ARG A 34 -10.08 19.75 6.18
CA ARG A 34 -11.32 18.96 6.25
C ARG A 34 -11.23 17.74 5.34
N GLY A 35 -11.70 16.59 5.82
CA GLY A 35 -11.66 15.33 5.07
C GLY A 35 -10.33 14.58 5.15
N GLU A 36 -9.35 15.06 5.91
CA GLU A 36 -8.11 14.34 6.18
C GLU A 36 -8.26 13.36 7.33
N VAL A 37 -7.39 12.35 7.32
CA VAL A 37 -7.08 11.55 8.49
C VAL A 37 -5.76 12.06 9.06
N PHE A 38 -5.79 12.53 10.31
CA PHE A 38 -4.62 13.01 11.03
C PHE A 38 -4.21 12.02 12.11
N SER A 39 -2.92 11.75 12.26
CA SER A 39 -2.43 10.80 13.27
C SER A 39 -1.32 11.40 14.13
N PHE A 40 -1.30 11.00 15.41
CA PHE A 40 -0.24 11.28 16.37
C PHE A 40 -0.19 10.15 17.41
N GLN A 41 0.76 10.20 18.35
CA GLN A 41 0.93 9.13 19.34
C GLN A 41 1.10 9.67 20.76
N LEU A 42 0.63 8.89 21.74
CA LEU A 42 1.01 9.06 23.14
C LEU A 42 1.89 7.88 23.56
N ALA A 43 3.17 8.13 23.76
CA ALA A 43 4.08 7.16 24.35
C ALA A 43 3.99 7.19 25.88
N TYR A 44 4.09 6.02 26.51
CA TYR A 44 4.05 5.86 27.95
C TYR A 44 5.04 4.78 28.44
N ARG A 45 5.58 4.97 29.64
CA ARG A 45 6.51 4.04 30.30
C ARG A 45 6.42 4.16 31.81
N SER A 46 6.60 3.06 32.53
CA SER A 46 6.75 3.03 33.98
C SER A 46 7.95 2.18 34.37
N ALA A 47 8.64 2.55 35.47
CA ALA A 47 9.73 1.73 36.01
C ALA A 47 9.23 0.42 36.65
N SER A 48 7.97 0.34 37.04
CA SER A 48 7.33 -0.87 37.55
C SER A 48 6.19 -1.32 36.66
N MET A 49 5.86 -2.61 36.73
CA MET A 49 4.67 -3.15 36.08
C MET A 49 3.43 -2.40 36.61
N LEU A 50 2.64 -1.83 35.69
CA LEU A 50 1.33 -1.30 36.02
C LEU A 50 0.27 -2.22 35.41
N ARG A 51 -0.76 -2.51 36.20
CA ARG A 51 -1.96 -3.22 35.76
C ARG A 51 -3.11 -2.23 35.69
N ASP A 52 -4.10 -2.55 34.86
CA ASP A 52 -5.37 -1.83 34.77
C ASP A 52 -5.23 -0.35 34.39
N LEU A 53 -4.19 -0.01 33.62
CA LEU A 53 -4.07 1.31 33.02
C LEU A 53 -5.05 1.40 31.85
N GLN A 54 -5.87 2.44 31.80
CA GLN A 54 -6.84 2.68 30.75
C GLN A 54 -6.56 4.03 30.10
N VAL A 55 -7.15 4.26 28.92
CA VAL A 55 -7.07 5.54 28.22
C VAL A 55 -8.47 6.04 27.88
N GLU A 56 -8.70 7.31 28.18
CA GLU A 56 -9.90 8.04 27.82
C GLU A 56 -9.55 9.23 26.93
N VAL A 57 -10.47 9.62 26.05
CA VAL A 57 -10.32 10.77 25.15
C VAL A 57 -11.37 11.81 25.50
N ASN A 58 -10.93 13.03 25.79
CA ASN A 58 -11.81 14.18 25.95
C ASN A 58 -11.56 15.16 24.79
N SER A 59 -12.54 15.28 23.89
CA SER A 59 -12.49 16.19 22.75
C SER A 59 -13.89 16.38 22.15
N ASP A 60 -14.16 17.51 21.51
CA ASP A 60 -15.35 17.66 20.67
C ASP A 60 -15.28 16.82 19.38
N LEU A 61 -14.07 16.35 19.01
CA LEU A 61 -13.83 15.40 17.94
C LEU A 61 -13.91 13.93 18.37
N GLN A 62 -14.22 13.61 19.63
CA GLN A 62 -14.12 12.24 20.20
C GLN A 62 -14.75 11.15 19.32
N ARG A 63 -15.91 11.41 18.71
CA ARG A 63 -16.60 10.44 17.82
C ARG A 63 -15.84 10.08 16.53
N TYR A 64 -14.84 10.87 16.18
CA TYR A 64 -13.98 10.71 15.01
C TYR A 64 -12.57 10.23 15.38
N ILE A 65 -12.33 9.98 16.66
CA ILE A 65 -11.03 9.54 17.18
C ILE A 65 -11.06 8.03 17.38
N GLN A 66 -10.07 7.36 16.81
CA GLN A 66 -9.80 5.95 17.02
C GLN A 66 -8.48 5.82 17.79
N LEU A 67 -8.52 5.04 18.87
CA LEU A 67 -7.33 4.66 19.63
C LEU A 67 -6.93 3.24 19.28
N ARG A 68 -5.63 3.04 19.01
CA ARG A 68 -5.02 1.74 18.75
C ARG A 68 -3.74 1.59 19.56
N THR A 69 -3.46 0.41 20.11
CA THR A 69 -2.15 0.13 20.73
C THR A 69 -1.15 -0.27 19.65
N VAL A 70 0.07 0.25 19.76
CA VAL A 70 1.15 -0.13 18.84
C VAL A 70 1.79 -1.43 19.35
N GLY A 71 1.63 -2.48 18.56
CA GLY A 71 2.26 -3.76 18.78
C GLY A 71 3.72 -3.80 18.33
N LEU A 72 4.42 -4.83 18.78
CA LEU A 72 5.80 -5.10 18.42
C LEU A 72 5.89 -6.41 17.63
N VAL A 73 6.67 -6.41 16.55
CA VAL A 73 6.90 -7.57 15.68
C VAL A 73 8.40 -7.75 15.40
N PRO A 74 8.89 -8.98 15.19
CA PRO A 74 10.30 -9.20 14.87
C PRO A 74 10.63 -8.64 13.48
N GLY A 75 11.83 -8.10 13.33
CA GLY A 75 12.47 -7.82 12.04
C GLY A 75 13.90 -8.35 12.07
N GLU A 76 14.17 -9.39 11.29
CA GLU A 76 15.47 -10.08 11.28
C GLU A 76 16.34 -9.62 10.10
N PHE A 77 15.79 -9.65 8.88
CA PHE A 77 16.50 -9.18 7.69
C PHE A 77 16.07 -7.76 7.28
N HIS A 78 17.04 -6.85 7.10
CA HIS A 78 16.79 -5.42 6.80
C HIS A 78 17.23 -4.98 5.39
N GLY A 79 17.71 -5.91 4.57
CA GLY A 79 18.26 -5.66 3.25
C GLY A 79 19.73 -6.04 3.14
N ALA A 80 20.19 -6.36 1.92
CA ALA A 80 21.54 -6.84 1.68
C ALA A 80 22.61 -5.74 1.80
N GLN A 81 22.23 -4.50 1.47
CA GLN A 81 23.12 -3.36 1.53
C GLN A 81 22.33 -2.13 2.00
N VAL A 82 22.18 -1.95 3.30
CA VAL A 82 21.47 -0.79 3.87
C VAL A 82 22.38 0.44 3.91
N ASP A 83 21.82 1.62 3.63
CA ASP A 83 22.51 2.90 3.85
C ASP A 83 22.37 3.36 5.32
N ASP A 84 23.02 4.48 5.66
CA ASP A 84 23.00 5.06 7.01
C ASP A 84 21.65 5.70 7.38
N HIS A 85 20.65 5.74 6.48
CA HIS A 85 19.32 6.31 6.73
C HIS A 85 18.31 5.25 7.17
N VAL A 86 18.72 4.48 8.17
CA VAL A 86 17.92 3.46 8.87
C VAL A 86 17.97 3.71 10.38
N LEU A 87 16.95 3.21 11.10
CA LEU A 87 16.83 3.33 12.56
C LEU A 87 17.75 2.36 13.29
N ARG A 88 17.91 1.14 12.76
CA ARG A 88 18.85 0.12 13.24
C ARG A 88 19.09 -0.93 12.17
N THR A 89 20.23 -1.61 12.26
CA THR A 89 20.64 -2.69 11.34
C THR A 89 20.65 -4.07 12.00
N THR A 90 20.45 -4.13 13.33
CA THR A 90 20.40 -5.38 14.09
C THR A 90 18.99 -5.98 14.11
N PRO A 91 18.86 -7.32 14.18
CA PRO A 91 17.57 -7.96 14.47
C PRO A 91 16.94 -7.45 15.76
N GLY A 92 15.61 -7.41 15.82
CA GLY A 92 14.90 -6.97 17.02
C GLY A 92 13.40 -6.80 16.84
N LEU A 93 12.75 -6.25 17.86
CA LEU A 93 11.33 -5.95 17.84
C LEU A 93 11.07 -4.52 17.33
N PHE A 94 10.20 -4.40 16.33
CA PHE A 94 9.83 -3.14 15.70
C PHE A 94 8.36 -2.79 16.00
N PRO A 95 8.06 -1.51 16.28
CA PRO A 95 6.69 -1.04 16.41
C PRO A 95 6.04 -0.93 15.02
N ASP A 96 4.94 -1.66 14.77
CA ASP A 96 4.23 -1.56 13.50
C ASP A 96 2.72 -1.89 13.55
N PRO A 97 2.26 -3.08 13.98
CA PRO A 97 0.83 -3.39 13.95
C PRO A 97 0.04 -2.51 14.92
N LEU A 98 -1.16 -2.09 14.50
CA LEU A 98 -2.04 -1.20 15.25
C LEU A 98 -3.29 -1.97 15.72
N TYR A 99 -3.21 -2.55 16.91
CA TYR A 99 -4.32 -3.29 17.49
C TYR A 99 -5.39 -2.33 18.02
N PRO A 100 -6.69 -2.69 17.98
CA PRO A 100 -7.71 -1.96 18.73
C PRO A 100 -7.26 -1.75 20.17
N ALA A 101 -7.45 -0.54 20.71
CA ALA A 101 -7.09 -0.29 22.09
C ALA A 101 -7.90 -1.21 23.02
N GLU A 102 -7.20 -2.05 23.77
CA GLU A 102 -7.82 -2.90 24.79
C GLU A 102 -8.33 -2.05 25.96
N GLU A 103 -9.27 -2.59 26.73
CA GLU A 103 -9.74 -1.95 27.98
C GLU A 103 -8.61 -1.71 28.98
N ARG A 104 -7.51 -2.47 28.88
CA ARG A 104 -6.35 -2.38 29.76
C ARG A 104 -5.08 -2.35 28.92
N LEU A 105 -4.33 -1.26 29.04
CA LEU A 105 -3.06 -1.06 28.34
C LEU A 105 -1.93 -1.86 29.00
N PRO A 106 -1.07 -2.53 28.21
CA PRO A 106 0.10 -3.21 28.74
C PRO A 106 1.16 -2.19 29.15
N VAL A 107 1.70 -2.32 30.37
CA VAL A 107 2.79 -1.46 30.88
C VAL A 107 3.93 -2.32 31.48
N PRO A 108 4.73 -3.00 30.64
CA PRO A 108 5.89 -3.74 31.14
C PRO A 108 6.90 -2.79 31.79
N PRO A 109 7.60 -3.21 32.86
CA PRO A 109 8.61 -2.39 33.52
C PRO A 109 9.71 -1.96 32.53
N GLY A 110 10.04 -0.67 32.52
CA GLY A 110 11.15 -0.11 31.77
C GLY A 110 10.94 0.00 30.25
N GLN A 111 9.82 -0.51 29.71
CA GLN A 111 9.56 -0.49 28.27
C GLN A 111 8.67 0.68 27.88
N TRP A 112 9.03 1.36 26.79
CA TRP A 112 8.10 2.27 26.13
C TRP A 112 7.04 1.48 25.37
N ARG A 113 5.81 1.98 25.47
CA ARG A 113 4.66 1.57 24.67
C ARG A 113 3.97 2.81 24.15
N SER A 114 3.11 2.66 23.14
CA SER A 114 2.43 3.80 22.55
C SER A 114 1.01 3.49 22.11
N ILE A 115 0.18 4.54 22.22
CA ILE A 115 -1.18 4.58 21.70
C ILE A 115 -1.13 5.42 20.44
N TRP A 116 -1.48 4.81 19.32
CA TRP A 116 -1.71 5.49 18.06
C TRP A 116 -3.10 6.13 18.07
N VAL A 117 -3.15 7.43 17.80
CA VAL A 117 -4.38 8.22 17.78
C VAL A 117 -4.64 8.62 16.34
N THR A 118 -5.82 8.26 15.83
CA THR A 118 -6.24 8.61 14.48
C THR A 118 -7.50 9.43 14.53
N VAL A 119 -7.46 10.61 13.92
CA VAL A 119 -8.57 11.56 13.85
C VAL A 119 -9.07 11.62 12.42
N ARG A 120 -10.26 11.07 12.16
CA ARG A 120 -10.90 11.10 10.83
C ARG A 120 -11.73 12.36 10.68
N VAL A 121 -11.08 13.46 10.30
CA VAL A 121 -11.68 14.79 10.27
C VAL A 121 -12.77 14.86 9.19
N PRO A 122 -14.04 15.09 9.55
CA PRO A 122 -15.12 15.18 8.56
C PRO A 122 -14.91 16.30 7.55
N THR A 123 -15.43 16.13 6.34
CA THR A 123 -15.43 17.17 5.31
C THR A 123 -16.20 18.44 5.72
N ARG A 124 -17.12 18.31 6.69
CA ARG A 124 -17.92 19.40 7.28
C ARG A 124 -17.49 19.78 8.70
N ALA A 125 -16.30 19.37 9.14
CA ALA A 125 -15.81 19.72 10.47
C ALA A 125 -15.79 21.24 10.69
N LYS A 126 -16.08 21.68 11.91
CA LYS A 126 -15.88 23.08 12.31
C LYS A 126 -14.40 23.42 12.12
N ALA A 127 -14.12 24.61 11.60
CA ALA A 127 -12.73 25.06 11.48
C ALA A 127 -12.27 25.69 12.79
N GLY A 128 -10.96 25.65 13.05
CA GLY A 128 -10.31 26.18 14.24
C GLY A 128 -9.63 25.10 15.07
N ILE A 129 -9.19 25.49 16.26
CA ILE A 129 -8.43 24.63 17.17
C ILE A 129 -9.36 23.71 17.95
N HIS A 130 -9.08 22.42 17.88
CA HIS A 130 -9.71 21.36 18.64
C HIS A 130 -8.69 20.74 19.60
N GLU A 131 -8.98 20.76 20.90
CA GLU A 131 -8.14 20.11 21.90
C GLU A 131 -8.52 18.63 22.04
N ILE A 132 -7.51 17.77 22.06
CA ILE A 132 -7.65 16.32 22.26
C ILE A 132 -6.85 15.96 23.49
N GLU A 133 -7.52 15.82 24.63
CA GLU A 133 -6.88 15.35 25.86
C GLU A 133 -6.99 13.82 25.94
N LEU A 134 -5.84 13.16 26.07
CA LEU A 134 -5.72 11.75 26.39
C LEU A 134 -5.45 11.62 27.88
N VAL A 135 -6.35 10.95 28.60
CA VAL A 135 -6.24 10.77 30.05
C VAL A 135 -5.92 9.30 30.32
N LEU A 136 -4.80 9.05 30.98
CA LEU A 136 -4.44 7.72 31.46
C LEU A 136 -4.93 7.54 32.89
N THR A 137 -5.79 6.56 33.12
CA THR A 137 -6.43 6.30 34.41
C THR A 137 -6.10 4.90 34.92
N ARG A 138 -6.10 4.71 36.24
CA ARG A 138 -5.97 3.41 36.89
C ARG A 138 -6.87 3.35 38.11
N GLY A 139 -7.77 2.37 38.15
CA GLY A 139 -8.78 2.27 39.21
C GLY A 139 -9.63 3.54 39.35
N GLY A 140 -9.93 4.21 38.24
CA GLY A 140 -10.68 5.48 38.20
C GLY A 140 -9.87 6.74 38.60
N ARG A 141 -8.61 6.60 38.99
CA ARG A 141 -7.73 7.74 39.31
C ARG A 141 -6.87 8.12 38.11
N LYS A 142 -6.80 9.43 37.81
CA LYS A 142 -5.89 9.98 36.79
C LYS A 142 -4.43 9.77 37.20
N GLU A 143 -3.67 9.08 36.34
CA GLU A 143 -2.24 8.82 36.50
C GLU A 143 -1.41 9.82 35.67
N ALA A 144 -1.84 10.11 34.43
CA ALA A 144 -1.22 11.09 33.55
C ALA A 144 -2.22 11.64 32.52
N ALA A 145 -1.88 12.74 31.86
CA ALA A 145 -2.59 13.19 30.66
C ALA A 145 -1.68 13.95 29.71
N GLY A 146 -2.07 13.96 28.44
CA GLY A 146 -1.46 14.79 27.40
C GLY A 146 -2.53 15.40 26.50
N THR A 147 -2.43 16.70 26.26
CA THR A 147 -3.32 17.42 25.34
C THR A 147 -2.61 17.73 24.03
N PHE A 148 -3.27 17.38 22.92
CA PHE A 148 -2.84 17.69 21.56
C PHE A 148 -3.81 18.70 20.93
N SER A 149 -3.27 19.81 20.40
CA SER A 149 -4.06 20.85 19.73
C SER A 149 -4.07 20.63 18.22
N LEU A 150 -5.22 20.28 17.65
CA LEU A 150 -5.41 20.08 16.21
C LEU A 150 -6.14 21.28 15.59
N ASP A 151 -5.47 22.04 14.73
CA ASP A 151 -6.09 23.13 13.97
C ASP A 151 -6.69 22.62 12.66
N VAL A 152 -8.02 22.56 12.60
CA VAL A 152 -8.78 22.16 11.41
C VAL A 152 -8.98 23.38 10.53
N LEU A 153 -8.33 23.39 9.37
CA LEU A 153 -8.43 24.48 8.42
C LEU A 153 -9.75 24.45 7.63
N PRO A 154 -10.26 25.62 7.19
CA PRO A 154 -11.53 25.68 6.46
C PRO A 154 -11.49 25.05 5.06
N ALA A 155 -10.29 24.82 4.49
CA ALA A 155 -10.13 24.14 3.22
C ALA A 155 -10.37 22.62 3.31
N THR A 156 -10.85 22.02 2.23
CA THR A 156 -11.13 20.58 2.13
C THR A 156 -10.09 19.89 1.25
N LEU A 157 -9.57 18.75 1.70
CA LEU A 157 -8.62 17.97 0.91
C LEU A 157 -9.31 17.45 -0.38
N PRO A 158 -8.80 17.75 -1.59
CA PRO A 158 -9.43 17.33 -2.84
C PRO A 158 -9.34 15.82 -3.00
N ALA A 159 -10.22 15.19 -3.79
CA ALA A 159 -10.14 13.75 -4.07
C ALA A 159 -8.77 13.33 -4.65
N GLN A 160 -8.34 12.11 -4.35
CA GLN A 160 -7.09 11.56 -4.88
C GLN A 160 -7.14 11.42 -6.41
N GLN A 161 -6.13 11.97 -7.08
CA GLN A 161 -5.95 11.85 -8.53
C GLN A 161 -4.96 10.75 -8.91
N LEU A 162 -3.92 10.55 -8.09
CA LEU A 162 -2.94 9.47 -8.24
C LEU A 162 -3.64 8.12 -8.28
N LYS A 163 -3.36 7.33 -9.32
CA LYS A 163 -3.76 5.93 -9.38
C LYS A 163 -2.81 5.14 -8.50
N HIS A 164 -3.33 4.44 -7.50
CA HIS A 164 -2.50 3.72 -6.54
C HIS A 164 -2.99 2.28 -6.43
N THR A 165 -2.08 1.37 -6.73
CA THR A 165 -2.23 -0.06 -6.48
C THR A 165 -1.15 -0.51 -5.50
N SER A 166 -1.57 -1.28 -4.49
CA SER A 166 -0.67 -2.18 -3.77
C SER A 166 -1.29 -3.56 -3.93
N TRP A 167 -0.59 -4.51 -4.55
CA TRP A 167 -1.23 -5.73 -5.01
C TRP A 167 -1.92 -6.50 -3.89
N PHE A 168 -3.18 -6.84 -4.17
CA PHE A 168 -4.09 -7.50 -3.28
C PHE A 168 -4.07 -9.01 -3.54
N HIS A 169 -3.60 -9.77 -2.56
CA HIS A 169 -3.40 -11.22 -2.66
C HIS A 169 -4.57 -11.95 -1.99
N THR A 170 -5.62 -12.20 -2.77
CA THR A 170 -6.84 -12.89 -2.31
C THR A 170 -6.57 -14.31 -1.82
N ASP A 171 -5.60 -14.99 -2.41
CA ASP A 171 -5.16 -16.34 -2.04
C ASP A 171 -4.46 -16.39 -0.67
N CYS A 172 -3.76 -15.32 -0.28
CA CYS A 172 -3.20 -15.18 1.07
C CYS A 172 -4.31 -15.15 2.12
N ILE A 173 -5.44 -14.49 1.83
CA ILE A 173 -6.60 -14.46 2.73
C ILE A 173 -7.18 -15.86 2.89
N ALA A 174 -7.49 -16.55 1.78
CA ALA A 174 -8.00 -17.93 1.84
C ALA A 174 -7.06 -18.85 2.63
N THR A 175 -5.75 -18.75 2.40
CA THR A 175 -4.75 -19.62 3.04
C THR A 175 -4.63 -19.35 4.53
N HIS A 176 -4.52 -18.08 4.94
CA HIS A 176 -4.35 -17.73 6.36
C HIS A 176 -5.56 -18.12 7.18
N TYR A 177 -6.77 -17.83 6.69
CA TYR A 177 -8.01 -18.12 7.42
C TYR A 177 -8.55 -19.52 7.17
N GLN A 178 -7.88 -20.32 6.34
CA GLN A 178 -8.31 -21.66 5.93
C GLN A 178 -9.74 -21.69 5.35
N ASP A 179 -10.13 -20.60 4.70
CA ASP A 179 -11.44 -20.49 4.07
C ASP A 179 -11.40 -21.15 2.68
N ASP A 180 -12.45 -21.92 2.35
CA ASP A 180 -12.65 -22.38 0.98
C ASP A 180 -12.73 -21.16 0.04
N VAL A 181 -11.95 -21.19 -1.05
CA VAL A 181 -11.87 -20.08 -1.98
C VAL A 181 -13.25 -19.78 -2.58
N TRP A 182 -13.68 -18.54 -2.37
CA TRP A 182 -14.99 -17.99 -2.80
C TRP A 182 -16.20 -18.49 -2.02
N SER A 183 -15.99 -19.15 -0.88
CA SER A 183 -17.03 -19.36 0.13
C SER A 183 -17.59 -18.03 0.64
N PRO A 184 -18.79 -18.02 1.27
CA PRO A 184 -19.32 -16.82 1.91
C PRO A 184 -18.37 -16.20 2.95
N ALA A 185 -17.60 -17.02 3.68
CA ALA A 185 -16.61 -16.56 4.63
C ALA A 185 -15.44 -15.84 3.93
N HIS A 186 -14.89 -16.45 2.87
CA HIS A 186 -13.83 -15.84 2.08
C HIS A 186 -14.26 -14.50 1.47
N TRP A 187 -15.45 -14.43 0.87
CA TRP A 187 -15.98 -13.18 0.30
C TRP A 187 -16.08 -12.06 1.33
N ARG A 188 -16.57 -12.37 2.54
CA ARG A 188 -16.67 -11.39 3.63
C ARG A 188 -15.30 -10.85 4.02
N ARG A 189 -14.30 -11.73 4.17
CA ARG A 189 -12.93 -11.30 4.50
C ARG A 189 -12.30 -10.48 3.39
N VAL A 190 -12.42 -10.91 2.14
CA VAL A 190 -11.96 -10.14 0.98
C VAL A 190 -12.55 -8.73 1.01
N GLU A 191 -13.86 -8.59 1.25
CA GLU A 191 -14.49 -7.26 1.34
C GLU A 191 -13.93 -6.41 2.48
N GLN A 192 -13.71 -6.98 3.67
CA GLN A 192 -13.09 -6.27 4.80
C GLN A 192 -11.70 -5.74 4.44
N PHE A 193 -10.87 -6.56 3.79
CA PHE A 193 -9.54 -6.17 3.36
C PHE A 193 -9.56 -5.12 2.23
N VAL A 194 -10.47 -5.23 1.26
CA VAL A 194 -10.63 -4.22 0.20
C VAL A 194 -11.07 -2.87 0.77
N ARG A 195 -11.96 -2.87 1.78
CA ARG A 195 -12.35 -1.62 2.46
C ARG A 195 -11.18 -0.96 3.18
N SER A 196 -10.33 -1.72 3.87
CA SER A 196 -9.10 -1.18 4.46
C SER A 196 -8.13 -0.67 3.38
N ALA A 197 -7.97 -1.40 2.27
CA ALA A 197 -7.13 -0.95 1.15
C ALA A 197 -7.58 0.42 0.62
N VAL A 198 -8.89 0.60 0.37
CA VAL A 198 -9.46 1.88 -0.08
C VAL A 198 -9.29 2.98 0.95
N ASP A 199 -9.48 2.68 2.24
CA ASP A 199 -9.27 3.63 3.35
C ASP A 199 -7.83 4.13 3.46
N HIS A 200 -6.86 3.33 3.00
CA HIS A 200 -5.44 3.67 2.93
C HIS A 200 -5.00 4.22 1.56
N GLY A 201 -5.96 4.59 0.71
CA GLY A 201 -5.71 5.28 -0.56
C GLY A 201 -5.38 4.37 -1.74
N ILE A 202 -5.56 3.05 -1.63
CA ILE A 202 -5.53 2.14 -2.77
C ILE A 202 -6.83 2.32 -3.55
N ASN A 203 -6.75 2.79 -4.79
CA ASN A 203 -7.93 3.06 -5.62
C ASN A 203 -7.95 2.24 -6.92
N MET A 204 -6.92 1.43 -7.14
CA MET A 204 -6.79 0.46 -8.21
C MET A 204 -6.61 -0.92 -7.59
N LEU A 205 -7.49 -1.87 -7.92
CA LEU A 205 -7.51 -3.20 -7.30
C LEU A 205 -7.06 -4.27 -8.29
N LEU A 206 -5.99 -5.01 -7.92
CA LEU A 206 -5.57 -6.21 -8.63
C LEU A 206 -6.71 -7.22 -8.66
N THR A 207 -7.15 -7.56 -9.87
CA THR A 207 -8.34 -8.35 -10.14
C THR A 207 -7.91 -9.68 -10.75
N PRO A 208 -7.93 -10.79 -9.97
CA PRO A 208 -7.44 -12.09 -10.41
C PRO A 208 -8.40 -12.74 -11.40
N LEU A 209 -8.31 -12.36 -12.68
CA LEU A 209 -9.06 -13.03 -13.76
C LEU A 209 -8.79 -14.54 -13.71
N PHE A 210 -7.51 -14.87 -13.56
CA PHE A 210 -6.99 -16.19 -13.20
C PHE A 210 -6.04 -16.05 -12.00
N THR A 211 -5.54 -17.17 -11.47
CA THR A 211 -4.59 -17.15 -10.35
C THR A 211 -3.32 -16.39 -10.76
N PRO A 212 -2.99 -15.26 -10.10
CA PRO A 212 -1.86 -14.44 -10.51
C PRO A 212 -0.52 -15.19 -10.38
N PRO A 213 0.31 -15.25 -11.43
CA PRO A 213 1.58 -15.98 -11.44
C PRO A 213 2.74 -15.11 -10.92
N LEU A 214 2.51 -14.44 -9.79
CA LEU A 214 3.42 -13.46 -9.18
C LEU A 214 4.13 -14.10 -7.98
N ASP A 215 5.43 -13.85 -7.85
CA ASP A 215 6.34 -14.41 -6.83
C ASP A 215 6.04 -15.89 -6.53
N THR A 216 5.96 -16.71 -7.57
CA THR A 216 5.65 -18.14 -7.48
C THR A 216 6.79 -18.94 -8.08
N GLN A 217 7.27 -19.94 -7.35
CA GLN A 217 8.36 -20.80 -7.78
C GLN A 217 8.04 -21.42 -9.14
N VAL A 218 9.03 -21.52 -10.02
CA VAL A 218 8.89 -22.20 -11.32
C VAL A 218 8.40 -23.62 -11.09
N GLY A 219 7.25 -23.96 -11.68
CA GLY A 219 6.60 -25.26 -11.51
C GLY A 219 5.72 -25.38 -10.26
N GLY A 220 5.79 -24.42 -9.33
CA GLY A 220 4.94 -24.31 -8.14
C GLY A 220 3.58 -23.68 -8.44
N GLU A 221 2.67 -23.76 -7.46
CA GLU A 221 1.32 -23.21 -7.59
C GLU A 221 0.82 -22.65 -6.25
N ARG A 222 0.09 -21.53 -6.34
CA ARG A 222 -0.73 -20.99 -5.25
C ARG A 222 -2.18 -21.49 -5.33
N PRO A 223 -2.98 -21.32 -4.26
CA PRO A 223 -4.41 -21.60 -4.30
C PRO A 223 -5.12 -20.95 -5.48
N THR A 224 -6.08 -21.67 -6.08
CA THR A 224 -6.77 -21.18 -7.28
C THR A 224 -7.78 -20.08 -6.94
N VAL A 225 -7.49 -18.83 -7.29
CA VAL A 225 -8.37 -17.66 -7.04
C VAL A 225 -8.87 -17.01 -8.33
N GLN A 226 -9.24 -17.81 -9.34
CA GLN A 226 -9.76 -17.27 -10.60
C GLN A 226 -11.15 -16.65 -10.44
N LEU A 227 -11.38 -15.47 -11.03
CA LEU A 227 -12.68 -14.79 -11.09
C LEU A 227 -13.47 -15.13 -12.36
N VAL A 228 -12.81 -15.67 -13.38
CA VAL A 228 -13.48 -16.14 -14.59
C VAL A 228 -13.61 -17.66 -14.53
N ASP A 229 -14.83 -18.16 -14.57
CA ASP A 229 -15.06 -19.59 -14.72
C ASP A 229 -14.93 -20.00 -16.18
N VAL A 230 -14.20 -21.08 -16.43
CA VAL A 230 -13.92 -21.60 -17.78
C VAL A 230 -14.55 -22.98 -17.91
N ARG A 231 -15.33 -23.21 -18.95
CA ARG A 231 -15.87 -24.53 -19.30
C ARG A 231 -15.28 -24.98 -20.63
N LEU A 232 -14.75 -26.21 -20.67
CA LEU A 232 -14.32 -26.84 -21.91
C LEU A 232 -15.55 -27.41 -22.62
N VAL A 233 -15.96 -26.81 -23.74
CA VAL A 233 -17.16 -27.24 -24.48
C VAL A 233 -16.84 -28.24 -25.59
N ALA A 234 -15.65 -28.12 -26.18
CA ALA A 234 -15.07 -29.08 -27.12
C ALA A 234 -13.54 -28.96 -27.06
N LYS A 235 -12.82 -29.73 -27.88
CA LYS A 235 -11.35 -29.64 -27.96
C LYS A 235 -10.94 -28.20 -28.31
N ASP A 236 -10.17 -27.57 -27.41
CA ASP A 236 -9.67 -26.19 -27.52
C ASP A 236 -10.77 -25.13 -27.76
N GLN A 237 -12.02 -25.42 -27.36
CA GLN A 237 -13.15 -24.48 -27.40
C GLN A 237 -13.67 -24.25 -25.99
N TYR A 238 -13.84 -22.97 -25.62
CA TYR A 238 -14.11 -22.57 -24.25
C TYR A 238 -15.36 -21.68 -24.15
N ALA A 239 -16.12 -21.88 -23.09
CA ALA A 239 -17.14 -20.95 -22.64
C ALA A 239 -16.70 -20.27 -21.35
N PHE A 240 -16.93 -18.96 -21.25
CA PHE A 240 -16.53 -18.13 -20.11
C PHE A 240 -17.75 -17.63 -19.35
N ASP A 241 -17.72 -17.77 -18.04
CA ASP A 241 -18.72 -17.22 -17.14
C ASP A 241 -18.08 -16.16 -16.24
N PHE A 242 -18.71 -14.98 -16.24
CA PHE A 242 -18.22 -13.78 -15.57
C PHE A 242 -19.01 -13.46 -14.29
N ALA A 243 -19.91 -14.33 -13.82
CA ALA A 243 -20.74 -14.05 -12.64
C ALA A 243 -19.90 -13.73 -11.39
N ARG A 244 -18.77 -14.42 -11.20
CA ARG A 244 -17.87 -14.17 -10.07
C ARG A 244 -17.11 -12.85 -10.22
N LEU A 245 -16.59 -12.54 -11.42
CA LEU A 245 -16.02 -11.23 -11.74
C LEU A 245 -17.05 -10.09 -11.53
N ASP A 246 -18.31 -10.32 -11.87
CA ASP A 246 -19.40 -9.36 -11.68
C ASP A 246 -19.70 -9.09 -10.21
N ARG A 247 -19.63 -10.13 -9.37
CA ARG A 247 -19.70 -9.96 -7.90
C ARG A 247 -18.51 -9.19 -7.36
N TRP A 248 -17.31 -9.47 -7.86
CA TRP A 248 -16.08 -8.74 -7.49
C TRP A 248 -16.19 -7.25 -7.81
N VAL A 249 -16.61 -6.90 -9.03
CA VAL A 249 -16.80 -5.49 -9.45
C VAL A 249 -17.80 -4.78 -8.54
N ARG A 250 -18.96 -5.39 -8.23
CA ARG A 250 -19.95 -4.78 -7.31
C ARG A 250 -19.42 -4.54 -5.91
N MET A 251 -18.68 -5.50 -5.36
CA MET A 251 -18.05 -5.36 -4.04
C MET A 251 -17.03 -4.21 -4.07
N ALA A 252 -16.18 -4.18 -5.10
CA ALA A 252 -15.17 -3.15 -5.28
C ALA A 252 -15.79 -1.75 -5.45
N ASP A 253 -16.87 -1.62 -6.24
CA ASP A 253 -17.63 -0.38 -6.40
C ASP A 253 -18.21 0.10 -5.07
N THR A 254 -18.80 -0.81 -4.30
CA THR A 254 -19.37 -0.50 -2.97
C THR A 254 -18.29 -0.11 -1.95
N ALA A 255 -17.08 -0.66 -2.09
CA ALA A 255 -15.94 -0.33 -1.24
C ALA A 255 -15.25 0.99 -1.67
N GLY A 256 -15.52 1.53 -2.86
CA GLY A 256 -14.95 2.78 -3.36
C GLY A 256 -13.75 2.62 -4.31
N VAL A 257 -13.50 1.42 -4.83
CA VAL A 257 -12.46 1.17 -5.84
C VAL A 257 -12.79 1.89 -7.14
N ARG A 258 -11.81 2.58 -7.72
CA ARG A 258 -12.00 3.41 -8.93
C ARG A 258 -11.52 2.72 -10.19
N PHE A 259 -10.46 1.92 -10.10
CA PHE A 259 -9.83 1.25 -11.22
C PHE A 259 -9.61 -0.23 -10.94
N PHE A 260 -9.56 -1.04 -12.00
CA PHE A 260 -9.30 -2.47 -11.95
C PHE A 260 -8.01 -2.75 -12.71
N GLU A 261 -7.06 -3.35 -12.03
CA GLU A 261 -5.82 -3.84 -12.59
C GLU A 261 -6.03 -5.33 -12.91
N MET A 262 -6.16 -5.67 -14.18
CA MET A 262 -6.44 -7.04 -14.60
C MET A 262 -5.17 -7.87 -14.47
N SER A 263 -5.23 -8.94 -13.67
CA SER A 263 -4.07 -9.79 -13.38
C SER A 263 -3.36 -10.26 -14.66
N HIS A 264 -2.04 -10.36 -14.57
CA HIS A 264 -1.17 -10.89 -15.62
C HIS A 264 -1.69 -12.18 -16.24
N LEU A 265 -1.60 -12.26 -17.58
CA LEU A 265 -1.94 -13.44 -18.36
C LEU A 265 -0.68 -14.25 -18.76
N PHE A 266 0.48 -13.90 -18.20
CA PHE A 266 1.74 -14.61 -18.40
C PHE A 266 2.53 -14.59 -17.10
N THR A 267 3.49 -15.51 -16.96
CA THR A 267 4.36 -15.56 -15.77
C THR A 267 5.23 -14.30 -15.63
N GLN A 268 5.59 -13.98 -14.38
CA GLN A 268 6.59 -12.97 -14.05
C GLN A 268 7.94 -13.26 -14.73
N TRP A 269 8.78 -12.22 -14.86
CA TRP A 269 10.12 -12.27 -15.44
C TRP A 269 10.13 -12.71 -16.91
N GLY A 270 9.43 -11.94 -17.76
CA GLY A 270 9.59 -12.06 -19.22
C GLY A 270 8.56 -12.93 -19.95
N ALA A 271 7.40 -13.19 -19.35
CA ALA A 271 6.26 -13.85 -20.00
C ALA A 271 6.60 -15.19 -20.69
N ALA A 272 7.42 -16.04 -20.05
CA ALA A 272 7.83 -17.31 -20.65
C ALA A 272 6.70 -18.36 -20.69
N HIS A 273 5.84 -18.39 -19.67
CA HIS A 273 4.85 -19.43 -19.46
C HIS A 273 3.44 -18.89 -19.17
N CYS A 274 2.46 -19.80 -19.19
CA CYS A 274 1.08 -19.48 -18.88
C CYS A 274 0.83 -19.43 -17.35
N PRO A 275 -0.09 -18.57 -16.86
CA PRO A 275 -0.59 -18.68 -15.51
C PRO A 275 -1.37 -19.99 -15.32
N LYS A 276 -1.60 -20.36 -14.06
CA LYS A 276 -2.48 -21.48 -13.72
C LYS A 276 -3.92 -21.14 -14.10
N ILE A 277 -4.50 -21.91 -15.02
CA ILE A 277 -5.91 -21.80 -15.41
C ILE A 277 -6.59 -23.15 -15.23
N VAL A 278 -7.68 -23.15 -14.45
CA VAL A 278 -8.52 -24.33 -14.23
C VAL A 278 -9.83 -24.15 -14.99
N ALA A 279 -10.25 -25.19 -15.69
CA ALA A 279 -11.54 -25.25 -16.37
C ALA A 279 -12.36 -26.43 -15.86
N THR A 280 -13.67 -26.35 -16.00
CA THR A 280 -14.56 -27.51 -15.83
C THR A 280 -14.60 -28.30 -17.13
N ASP A 281 -14.25 -29.59 -17.05
CA ASP A 281 -14.33 -30.58 -18.13
C ASP A 281 -15.19 -31.75 -17.64
N LYS A 282 -16.35 -31.98 -18.28
CA LYS A 282 -17.33 -33.00 -17.89
C LYS A 282 -17.68 -32.99 -16.39
N GLY A 283 -17.92 -31.79 -15.86
CA GLY A 283 -18.31 -31.58 -14.45
C GLY A 283 -17.17 -31.65 -13.44
N LYS A 284 -15.92 -31.87 -13.87
CA LYS A 284 -14.75 -31.95 -12.98
C LYS A 284 -13.77 -30.81 -13.24
N PRO A 285 -13.10 -30.28 -12.20
CA PRO A 285 -12.04 -29.31 -12.39
C PRO A 285 -10.82 -29.96 -13.06
N LYS A 286 -10.24 -29.26 -14.04
CA LYS A 286 -9.07 -29.69 -14.79
C LYS A 286 -8.15 -28.50 -15.03
N LYS A 287 -6.89 -28.62 -14.62
CA LYS A 287 -5.85 -27.64 -14.97
C LYS A 287 -5.58 -27.73 -16.47
N ILE A 288 -5.88 -26.67 -17.21
CA ILE A 288 -5.72 -26.62 -18.66
C ILE A 288 -4.46 -25.87 -19.08
N PHE A 289 -3.96 -24.93 -18.26
CA PHE A 289 -2.70 -24.22 -18.48
C PHE A 289 -1.92 -24.01 -17.17
N GLY A 290 -0.60 -23.87 -17.28
CA GLY A 290 0.31 -23.47 -16.19
C GLY A 290 1.77 -23.44 -16.64
N TRP A 291 2.71 -23.60 -15.71
CA TRP A 291 4.16 -23.55 -15.97
C TRP A 291 4.69 -24.46 -17.08
N LYS A 292 3.99 -25.57 -17.39
CA LYS A 292 4.41 -26.48 -18.47
C LYS A 292 4.04 -25.95 -19.87
N ASP A 293 3.18 -24.95 -19.94
CA ASP A 293 2.68 -24.38 -21.18
C ASP A 293 3.42 -23.08 -21.51
N ARG A 294 3.99 -23.00 -22.71
CA ARG A 294 4.69 -21.80 -23.19
C ARG A 294 3.69 -20.69 -23.50
N ALA A 295 4.03 -19.45 -23.13
CA ALA A 295 3.21 -18.26 -23.41
C ALA A 295 2.86 -18.09 -24.91
N GLY A 296 3.81 -18.36 -25.79
CA GLY A 296 3.62 -18.31 -27.25
C GLY A 296 3.02 -19.59 -27.87
N GLY A 297 2.59 -20.57 -27.06
CA GLY A 297 2.10 -21.86 -27.55
C GLY A 297 0.78 -21.72 -28.33
N PRO A 298 0.60 -22.40 -29.49
CA PRO A 298 -0.62 -22.31 -30.30
C PRO A 298 -1.93 -22.56 -29.51
N ARG A 299 -1.90 -23.52 -28.56
CA ARG A 299 -3.05 -23.83 -27.71
C ARG A 299 -3.44 -22.68 -26.78
N TYR A 300 -2.45 -22.02 -26.19
CA TYR A 300 -2.71 -20.88 -25.31
C TYR A 300 -3.14 -19.64 -26.08
N ARG A 301 -2.54 -19.41 -27.25
CA ARG A 301 -2.98 -18.36 -28.17
C ARG A 301 -4.44 -18.55 -28.59
N ALA A 302 -4.84 -19.77 -28.97
CA ALA A 302 -6.23 -20.08 -29.32
C ALA A 302 -7.20 -19.87 -28.13
N PHE A 303 -6.74 -20.09 -26.90
CA PHE A 303 -7.51 -19.74 -25.69
C PHE A 303 -7.67 -18.23 -25.54
N LEU A 304 -6.58 -17.46 -25.66
CA LEU A 304 -6.61 -15.99 -25.55
C LEU A 304 -7.44 -15.34 -26.66
N ASP A 305 -7.39 -15.88 -27.88
CA ASP A 305 -8.20 -15.44 -29.03
C ASP A 305 -9.72 -15.64 -28.80
N GLN A 306 -10.11 -16.50 -27.85
CA GLN A 306 -11.51 -16.65 -27.42
C GLN A 306 -11.81 -15.84 -26.16
N PHE A 307 -10.90 -15.87 -25.18
CA PHE A 307 -11.09 -15.25 -23.87
C PHE A 307 -11.11 -13.72 -23.94
N LEU A 308 -10.11 -13.11 -24.58
CA LEU A 308 -9.95 -11.65 -24.57
C LEU A 308 -11.13 -10.94 -25.24
N PRO A 309 -11.64 -11.38 -26.41
CA PRO A 309 -12.86 -10.79 -26.97
C PRO A 309 -14.10 -10.96 -26.06
N ALA A 310 -14.22 -12.09 -25.36
CA ALA A 310 -15.30 -12.32 -24.41
C ALA A 310 -15.21 -11.37 -23.20
N LEU A 311 -14.00 -11.18 -22.68
CA LEU A 311 -13.71 -10.24 -21.59
C LEU A 311 -14.01 -8.80 -22.01
N VAL A 312 -13.57 -8.37 -23.19
CA VAL A 312 -13.84 -7.01 -23.71
C VAL A 312 -15.36 -6.78 -23.83
N ARG A 313 -16.12 -7.74 -24.37
CA ARG A 313 -17.59 -7.65 -24.39
C ARG A 313 -18.21 -7.57 -22.99
N TYR A 314 -17.63 -8.24 -22.00
CA TYR A 314 -18.08 -8.09 -20.61
C TYR A 314 -17.79 -6.67 -20.08
N ILE A 315 -16.55 -6.19 -20.26
CA ILE A 315 -16.10 -4.86 -19.83
C ILE A 315 -16.97 -3.76 -20.46
N ASP A 316 -17.21 -3.83 -21.76
CA ASP A 316 -18.00 -2.82 -22.49
C ASP A 316 -19.47 -2.84 -22.04
N ARG A 317 -20.08 -4.02 -21.89
CA ARG A 317 -21.46 -4.16 -21.36
C ARG A 317 -21.60 -3.60 -19.93
N LYS A 318 -20.52 -3.64 -19.15
CA LYS A 318 -20.49 -3.11 -17.77
C LYS A 318 -20.02 -1.66 -17.68
N GLY A 319 -19.67 -1.02 -18.81
CA GLY A 319 -19.19 0.36 -18.84
C GLY A 319 -17.82 0.55 -18.16
N LEU A 320 -17.00 -0.50 -18.08
CA LEU A 320 -15.76 -0.50 -17.30
C LEU A 320 -14.52 -0.08 -18.10
N ARG A 321 -14.65 0.26 -19.39
CA ARG A 321 -13.50 0.45 -20.30
C ARG A 321 -12.46 1.44 -19.79
N LYS A 322 -12.90 2.59 -19.25
CA LYS A 322 -12.02 3.65 -18.70
C LYS A 322 -11.41 3.30 -17.33
N ARG A 323 -11.83 2.18 -16.74
CA ARG A 323 -11.42 1.74 -15.40
C ARG A 323 -10.47 0.55 -15.43
N CYS A 324 -10.34 -0.15 -16.56
CA CYS A 324 -9.55 -1.38 -16.67
C CYS A 324 -8.14 -1.10 -17.20
N PHE A 325 -7.14 -1.64 -16.52
CA PHE A 325 -5.73 -1.59 -16.86
C PHE A 325 -5.21 -3.02 -17.02
N PHE A 326 -4.25 -3.21 -17.91
CA PHE A 326 -3.68 -4.53 -18.21
C PHE A 326 -2.15 -4.50 -18.11
N HIS A 327 -1.58 -5.69 -18.04
CA HIS A 327 -0.15 -5.95 -18.05
C HIS A 327 0.16 -6.97 -19.13
N VAL A 328 1.37 -6.89 -19.67
CA VAL A 328 1.98 -7.99 -20.40
C VAL A 328 2.73 -8.88 -19.42
N SER A 329 3.67 -8.34 -18.64
CA SER A 329 4.51 -9.11 -17.71
C SER A 329 5.16 -8.19 -16.69
N ASP A 330 5.42 -8.72 -15.51
CA ASP A 330 6.11 -8.01 -14.44
C ASP A 330 7.63 -8.24 -14.49
N GLU A 331 8.37 -7.14 -14.42
CA GLU A 331 9.85 -7.04 -14.38
C GLU A 331 10.60 -7.87 -15.44
N PRO A 332 10.35 -7.66 -16.75
CA PRO A 332 11.18 -8.26 -17.79
C PRO A 332 12.58 -7.60 -17.83
N HIS A 333 13.63 -8.40 -18.07
CA HIS A 333 15.00 -7.93 -18.30
C HIS A 333 15.31 -7.82 -19.79
N ALA A 334 16.46 -7.27 -20.17
CA ALA A 334 16.86 -7.13 -21.58
C ALA A 334 16.78 -8.46 -22.37
N ASP A 335 17.17 -9.57 -21.76
CA ASP A 335 17.14 -10.91 -22.39
C ASP A 335 15.72 -11.44 -22.65
N HIS A 336 14.69 -10.80 -22.08
CA HIS A 336 13.28 -11.18 -22.23
C HIS A 336 12.56 -10.43 -23.35
N LEU A 337 13.24 -9.56 -24.10
CA LEU A 337 12.62 -8.68 -25.09
C LEU A 337 11.79 -9.47 -26.12
N ALA A 338 12.33 -10.58 -26.62
CA ALA A 338 11.66 -11.39 -27.64
C ALA A 338 10.39 -12.08 -27.13
N SER A 339 10.42 -12.66 -25.92
CA SER A 339 9.24 -13.30 -25.32
C SER A 339 8.18 -12.28 -24.91
N PHE A 340 8.61 -11.14 -24.36
CA PHE A 340 7.73 -10.03 -24.02
C PHE A 340 7.03 -9.47 -25.26
N ALA A 341 7.77 -9.17 -26.34
CA ALA A 341 7.20 -8.66 -27.57
C ALA A 341 6.17 -9.60 -28.20
N ALA A 342 6.42 -10.92 -28.14
CA ALA A 342 5.46 -11.92 -28.61
C ALA A 342 4.17 -11.92 -27.77
N ALA A 343 4.28 -11.84 -26.45
CA ALA A 343 3.13 -11.76 -25.54
C ALA A 343 2.35 -10.44 -25.72
N ALA A 344 3.05 -9.32 -25.81
CA ALA A 344 2.48 -7.99 -26.05
C ALA A 344 1.66 -7.97 -27.36
N LYS A 345 2.21 -8.55 -28.44
CA LYS A 345 1.49 -8.66 -29.73
C LYS A 345 0.16 -9.40 -29.61
N ILE A 346 0.11 -10.50 -28.86
CA ILE A 346 -1.13 -11.25 -28.62
C ILE A 346 -2.14 -10.37 -27.87
N MET A 347 -1.70 -9.73 -26.79
CA MET A 347 -2.54 -8.89 -25.95
C MET A 347 -3.10 -7.68 -26.71
N HIS A 348 -2.24 -6.93 -27.39
CA HIS A 348 -2.62 -5.72 -28.12
C HIS A 348 -3.56 -5.97 -29.30
N THR A 349 -3.55 -7.18 -29.88
CA THR A 349 -4.50 -7.58 -30.93
C THR A 349 -5.95 -7.47 -30.42
N HIS A 350 -6.20 -7.87 -29.18
CA HIS A 350 -7.56 -7.93 -28.61
C HIS A 350 -7.89 -6.79 -27.66
N LEU A 351 -6.88 -6.19 -27.04
CA LEU A 351 -7.00 -5.17 -26.00
C LEU A 351 -6.59 -3.78 -26.51
N SER A 352 -6.73 -3.54 -27.81
CA SER A 352 -6.51 -2.22 -28.38
C SER A 352 -7.42 -1.17 -27.72
N GLY A 353 -6.82 -0.06 -27.30
CA GLY A 353 -7.50 1.04 -26.59
C GLY A 353 -7.67 0.84 -25.08
N PHE A 354 -7.05 -0.19 -24.48
CA PHE A 354 -6.86 -0.26 -23.03
C PHE A 354 -5.44 0.20 -22.64
N PRO A 355 -5.27 0.85 -21.48
CA PRO A 355 -3.95 1.21 -20.97
C PRO A 355 -3.19 -0.04 -20.48
N PHE A 356 -1.93 -0.14 -20.90
CA PHE A 356 -0.98 -1.13 -20.40
C PHE A 356 0.03 -0.47 -19.47
N ILE A 357 0.14 -0.99 -18.25
CA ILE A 357 1.03 -0.48 -17.20
C ILE A 357 1.97 -1.60 -16.75
N ASP A 358 3.24 -1.58 -17.10
CA ASP A 358 4.16 -2.69 -16.79
C ASP A 358 5.33 -2.20 -15.95
N ALA A 359 5.62 -2.92 -14.86
CA ALA A 359 6.81 -2.67 -14.04
C ALA A 359 8.05 -3.13 -14.79
N LEU A 360 8.92 -2.19 -15.14
CA LEU A 360 10.15 -2.42 -15.90
C LEU A 360 11.09 -1.24 -15.71
N SER A 361 12.40 -1.50 -15.66
CA SER A 361 13.42 -0.45 -15.43
C SER A 361 14.31 -0.21 -16.65
N ASN A 362 14.14 -0.99 -17.74
CA ASN A 362 14.84 -0.83 -19.00
C ASN A 362 14.06 0.09 -19.94
N VAL A 363 14.60 1.28 -20.22
CA VAL A 363 13.91 2.29 -21.03
C VAL A 363 13.72 1.88 -22.49
N GLU A 364 14.51 0.93 -22.96
CA GLU A 364 14.44 0.38 -24.33
C GLU A 364 13.07 -0.22 -24.64
N TYR A 365 12.36 -0.79 -23.64
CA TYR A 365 11.00 -1.30 -23.82
C TYR A 365 10.00 -0.19 -24.22
N TYR A 366 10.21 1.02 -23.72
CA TYR A 366 9.42 2.18 -24.11
C TYR A 366 9.85 2.69 -25.49
N ASP A 367 11.16 2.80 -25.73
CA ASP A 367 11.70 3.30 -27.00
C ASP A 367 11.29 2.40 -28.19
N ASP A 368 11.18 1.09 -27.98
CA ASP A 368 10.71 0.11 -28.97
C ASP A 368 9.17 0.05 -29.12
N GLY A 369 8.43 0.85 -28.34
CA GLY A 369 6.97 0.91 -28.38
C GLY A 369 6.26 -0.34 -27.81
N LEU A 370 6.96 -1.15 -27.03
CA LEU A 370 6.43 -2.38 -26.43
C LEU A 370 5.55 -2.10 -25.20
N VAL A 371 5.75 -0.95 -24.54
CA VAL A 371 4.98 -0.53 -23.36
C VAL A 371 4.53 0.91 -23.49
N GLN A 372 3.24 1.15 -23.21
CA GLN A 372 2.62 2.48 -23.33
C GLN A 372 2.82 3.34 -22.07
N HIS A 373 2.71 2.73 -20.89
CA HIS A 373 2.85 3.42 -19.60
C HIS A 373 3.83 2.64 -18.70
N PRO A 374 5.14 2.84 -18.86
CA PRO A 374 6.12 2.13 -18.03
C PRO A 374 6.00 2.55 -16.55
N ILE A 375 6.24 1.60 -15.66
CA ILE A 375 6.37 1.81 -14.22
C ILE A 375 7.82 1.49 -13.82
N PRO A 376 8.77 2.42 -13.98
CA PRO A 376 10.14 2.22 -13.53
C PRO A 376 10.27 2.20 -12.02
N ALA A 377 11.25 1.43 -11.53
CA ALA A 377 11.66 1.50 -10.14
C ALA A 377 12.12 2.93 -9.81
N SER A 378 11.86 3.40 -8.61
CA SER A 378 12.15 4.78 -8.20
C SER A 378 13.60 5.19 -8.38
N ASN A 379 14.56 4.26 -8.24
CA ASN A 379 15.99 4.48 -8.48
C ASN A 379 16.40 4.39 -9.97
N HIS A 380 15.47 4.05 -10.86
CA HIS A 380 15.66 3.95 -12.32
C HIS A 380 14.70 4.86 -13.12
N ILE A 381 14.05 5.83 -12.46
CA ILE A 381 13.03 6.68 -13.09
C ILE A 381 13.61 7.74 -14.04
N GLU A 382 14.84 8.22 -13.81
CA GLU A 382 15.36 9.42 -14.50
C GLU A 382 15.41 9.30 -16.04
N PRO A 383 15.87 8.18 -16.63
CA PRO A 383 15.84 8.02 -18.09
C PRO A 383 14.44 8.17 -18.71
N PHE A 384 13.38 7.83 -17.97
CA PHE A 384 11.98 7.96 -18.38
C PHE A 384 11.48 9.40 -18.25
N VAL A 385 11.96 10.12 -17.22
CA VAL A 385 11.65 11.54 -16.99
C VAL A 385 12.27 12.41 -18.09
N GLU A 386 13.52 12.14 -18.46
CA GLU A 386 14.26 12.85 -19.51
C GLU A 386 13.57 12.76 -20.88
N ARG A 387 12.84 11.66 -21.15
CA ARG A 387 12.03 11.47 -22.36
C ARG A 387 10.70 12.23 -22.34
N GLY A 388 10.36 12.89 -21.22
CA GLY A 388 9.13 13.67 -21.10
C GLY A 388 7.85 12.83 -21.12
N ILE A 389 7.95 11.55 -20.74
CA ILE A 389 6.83 10.60 -20.75
C ILE A 389 5.67 11.15 -19.91
N LYS A 390 4.50 11.29 -20.53
CA LYS A 390 3.29 11.77 -19.86
C LYS A 390 2.61 10.64 -19.11
N GLN A 391 1.98 10.99 -17.98
CA GLN A 391 1.32 10.03 -17.11
C GLN A 391 2.26 8.92 -16.62
N LEU A 392 3.53 9.26 -16.35
CA LEU A 392 4.52 8.33 -15.84
C LEU A 392 4.12 7.81 -14.44
N TRP A 393 4.51 6.58 -14.16
CA TRP A 393 4.33 5.93 -12.87
C TRP A 393 5.69 5.62 -12.24
N THR A 394 5.69 5.19 -10.99
CA THR A 394 6.86 4.58 -10.38
C THR A 394 6.47 3.53 -9.34
N TYR A 395 7.43 2.73 -8.92
CA TYR A 395 7.29 1.80 -7.80
C TYR A 395 8.60 1.71 -6.99
N TYR A 396 8.49 1.09 -5.83
CA TYR A 396 9.62 0.47 -5.15
C TYR A 396 9.20 -0.92 -4.68
N CYS A 397 10.18 -1.77 -4.35
CA CYS A 397 10.00 -3.12 -3.85
C CYS A 397 11.18 -3.49 -2.92
N VAL A 398 11.47 -4.80 -2.83
CA VAL A 398 12.51 -5.43 -2.01
C VAL A 398 13.91 -4.83 -2.19
N SER A 399 14.24 -4.28 -3.36
CA SER A 399 15.61 -3.88 -3.71
C SER A 399 15.94 -2.40 -3.41
N GLN A 400 14.94 -1.58 -3.07
CA GLN A 400 15.12 -0.15 -2.83
C GLN A 400 15.48 0.14 -1.36
N TRP A 401 16.57 -0.48 -0.88
CA TRP A 401 17.12 -0.26 0.47
C TRP A 401 18.08 0.93 0.57
N GLN A 402 18.52 1.51 -0.55
CA GLN A 402 19.52 2.59 -0.62
C GLN A 402 19.03 3.83 -1.35
N GLY A 403 19.31 4.99 -0.78
CA GLY A 403 19.18 6.31 -1.42
C GLY A 403 17.75 6.79 -1.62
N VAL A 404 16.81 5.91 -1.95
CA VAL A 404 15.42 6.23 -2.27
C VAL A 404 14.47 6.02 -1.09
N SER A 405 13.25 6.57 -1.20
CA SER A 405 12.16 6.32 -0.26
C SER A 405 11.71 4.87 -0.30
N ASN A 406 11.37 4.29 0.85
CA ASN A 406 10.68 3.01 0.97
C ASN A 406 10.08 2.93 2.39
N ARG A 407 9.50 1.78 2.75
CA ARG A 407 8.71 1.60 3.98
C ARG A 407 9.06 0.34 4.75
N PHE A 408 10.32 -0.08 4.77
CA PHE A 408 10.75 -1.22 5.60
C PHE A 408 10.66 -0.88 7.10
N TYR A 409 10.64 -1.91 7.96
CA TYR A 409 10.63 -1.72 9.41
C TYR A 409 11.82 -0.91 9.92
N CYS A 410 13.01 -1.17 9.38
CA CYS A 410 14.23 -0.47 9.74
C CYS A 410 14.24 0.99 9.29
N MET A 411 13.42 1.40 8.33
CA MET A 411 13.45 2.76 7.81
C MET A 411 12.67 3.74 8.70
N PRO A 412 13.16 4.98 8.91
CA PRO A 412 12.38 6.03 9.55
C PRO A 412 11.07 6.29 8.81
N SER A 413 9.98 6.59 9.53
CA SER A 413 8.69 6.90 8.89
C SER A 413 8.77 8.14 7.99
N SER A 414 9.73 9.05 8.20
CA SER A 414 10.00 10.16 7.28
C SER A 414 10.39 9.70 5.88
N ARG A 415 11.16 8.60 5.77
CA ARG A 415 11.58 7.99 4.52
C ARG A 415 10.42 7.34 3.73
N ASN A 416 9.36 6.96 4.43
CA ASN A 416 8.10 6.53 3.81
C ASN A 416 7.26 7.75 3.37
N ARG A 417 7.05 8.72 4.26
CA ARG A 417 6.17 9.87 4.00
C ARG A 417 6.66 10.81 2.89
N ILE A 418 7.97 10.96 2.71
CA ILE A 418 8.55 11.84 1.69
C ILE A 418 8.10 11.48 0.26
N LEU A 419 7.71 10.23 0.02
CA LEU A 419 7.22 9.77 -1.27
C LEU A 419 6.10 10.65 -1.81
N GLY A 420 5.16 11.10 -0.96
CA GLY A 420 4.05 11.97 -1.38
C GLY A 420 4.51 13.26 -2.05
N THR A 421 5.63 13.81 -1.56
CA THR A 421 6.27 15.00 -2.13
C THR A 421 6.96 14.69 -3.45
N GLN A 422 7.67 13.55 -3.52
CA GLN A 422 8.35 13.11 -4.74
C GLN A 422 7.34 12.83 -5.86
N LEU A 423 6.23 12.14 -5.57
CA LEU A 423 5.13 11.89 -6.51
C LEU A 423 4.54 13.19 -7.08
N TYR A 424 4.40 14.24 -6.25
CA TYR A 424 3.97 15.56 -6.72
C TYR A 424 5.05 16.25 -7.58
N ARG A 425 6.30 16.23 -7.12
CA ARG A 425 7.42 16.94 -7.76
C ARG A 425 7.71 16.42 -9.18
N TYR A 426 7.54 15.11 -9.38
CA TYR A 426 7.68 14.44 -10.67
C TYR A 426 6.39 14.40 -11.50
N ASP A 427 5.27 14.92 -10.97
CA ASP A 427 3.95 14.90 -11.64
C ASP A 427 3.50 13.49 -12.06
N LEU A 428 3.68 12.51 -11.16
CA LEU A 428 3.38 11.12 -11.47
C LEU A 428 1.87 10.84 -11.47
N ALA A 429 1.42 10.05 -12.45
CA ALA A 429 0.02 9.66 -12.59
C ALA A 429 -0.36 8.43 -11.77
N GLY A 430 0.63 7.64 -11.33
CA GLY A 430 0.37 6.53 -10.43
C GLY A 430 1.58 6.00 -9.70
N PHE A 431 1.29 5.16 -8.70
CA PHE A 431 2.26 4.48 -7.86
C PHE A 431 1.84 3.03 -7.68
N LEU A 432 2.80 2.11 -7.80
CA LEU A 432 2.60 0.67 -7.60
C LEU A 432 3.43 0.18 -6.41
N HIS A 433 2.88 -0.80 -5.69
CA HIS A 433 3.65 -1.68 -4.82
C HIS A 433 3.17 -3.12 -4.98
N TRP A 434 4.08 -4.10 -4.86
CA TRP A 434 3.77 -5.50 -5.10
C TRP A 434 3.07 -6.22 -3.93
N GLY A 435 3.02 -5.57 -2.76
CA GLY A 435 2.50 -6.16 -1.53
C GLY A 435 1.57 -5.24 -0.75
N PHE A 436 0.28 -5.57 -0.69
CA PHE A 436 -0.65 -5.10 0.35
C PHE A 436 -0.77 -6.13 1.49
N ASN A 437 -0.91 -7.41 1.15
CA ASN A 437 -1.15 -8.50 2.10
C ASN A 437 -0.49 -9.83 1.65
N PHE A 438 0.73 -9.78 1.10
CA PHE A 438 1.45 -11.00 0.72
C PHE A 438 2.05 -11.66 1.97
N TRP A 439 1.58 -12.88 2.29
CA TRP A 439 1.98 -13.62 3.50
C TRP A 439 2.56 -15.00 3.16
N TYR A 440 3.35 -15.06 2.10
CA TYR A 440 4.18 -16.22 1.78
C TYR A 440 5.66 -15.87 1.87
N SER A 441 6.52 -16.89 1.94
CA SER A 441 7.94 -16.74 1.67
C SER A 441 8.19 -16.39 0.20
N GLN A 442 9.40 -15.93 -0.11
CA GLN A 442 9.82 -15.74 -1.49
C GLN A 442 9.49 -16.97 -2.36
N PHE A 443 9.01 -16.70 -3.57
CA PHE A 443 8.53 -17.70 -4.52
C PHE A 443 7.32 -18.51 -4.04
N SER A 444 6.64 -18.03 -3.00
CA SER A 444 5.45 -18.65 -2.42
C SER A 444 5.61 -20.12 -2.04
N THR A 445 6.81 -20.49 -1.57
CA THR A 445 7.14 -21.89 -1.23
C THR A 445 6.47 -22.38 0.05
N ARG A 446 6.11 -21.47 0.97
CA ARG A 446 5.29 -21.76 2.16
C ARG A 446 4.52 -20.53 2.64
N ALA A 447 3.38 -20.76 3.29
CA ALA A 447 2.63 -19.71 3.98
C ALA A 447 3.35 -19.28 5.26
N LEU A 448 3.22 -18.01 5.62
CA LEU A 448 3.86 -17.38 6.78
C LEU A 448 2.84 -16.86 7.79
N ASP A 449 3.28 -16.77 9.03
CA ASP A 449 2.62 -15.95 10.05
C ASP A 449 3.27 -14.56 10.05
N PRO A 450 2.58 -13.52 9.53
CA PRO A 450 3.15 -12.18 9.41
C PRO A 450 3.38 -11.47 10.76
N PHE A 451 2.96 -12.05 11.89
CA PHE A 451 3.32 -11.55 13.22
C PHE A 451 4.66 -12.10 13.73
N ARG A 452 5.17 -13.16 13.11
CA ARG A 452 6.37 -13.89 13.56
C ARG A 452 7.49 -13.86 12.53
N GLU A 453 7.14 -13.85 11.25
CA GLU A 453 8.08 -13.89 10.15
C GLU A 453 7.71 -12.81 9.14
N THR A 454 8.55 -11.77 9.07
CA THR A 454 8.20 -10.49 8.47
C THR A 454 9.02 -10.14 7.23
N ASP A 455 9.95 -11.04 6.87
CA ASP A 455 10.99 -10.88 5.84
C ASP A 455 10.93 -11.98 4.75
N ALA A 456 9.76 -12.62 4.61
CA ALA A 456 9.49 -13.64 3.60
C ALA A 456 10.50 -14.81 3.56
N GLY A 457 10.91 -15.29 4.73
CA GLY A 457 11.92 -16.34 4.86
C GLY A 457 13.35 -15.83 4.78
N GLY A 458 13.59 -14.60 5.24
CA GLY A 458 14.90 -13.96 5.21
C GLY A 458 15.34 -13.50 3.81
N ASN A 459 14.41 -13.36 2.85
CA ASN A 459 14.72 -13.00 1.47
C ASN A 459 14.33 -11.56 1.11
N PHE A 460 13.38 -10.96 1.84
CA PHE A 460 12.91 -9.60 1.62
C PHE A 460 13.12 -8.76 2.88
N PRO A 461 13.49 -7.48 2.80
CA PRO A 461 13.55 -6.63 3.99
C PRO A 461 12.25 -6.68 4.81
N ALA A 462 12.37 -6.75 6.13
CA ALA A 462 11.24 -6.89 7.04
C ALA A 462 10.20 -5.77 6.81
N GLY A 463 8.95 -6.19 6.57
CA GLY A 463 7.83 -5.30 6.28
C GLY A 463 7.67 -4.89 4.82
N ASP A 464 8.45 -5.43 3.87
CA ASP A 464 8.23 -5.14 2.45
C ASP A 464 6.93 -5.79 1.92
N ALA A 465 6.75 -7.09 2.15
CA ALA A 465 5.70 -7.90 1.51
C ALA A 465 4.24 -7.50 1.82
N TYR A 466 3.98 -6.77 2.90
CA TYR A 466 2.62 -6.44 3.31
C TYR A 466 2.53 -5.13 4.10
N LEU A 467 1.39 -4.47 4.00
CA LEU A 467 1.00 -3.29 4.78
C LEU A 467 0.01 -3.60 5.90
N VAL A 468 -0.71 -4.72 5.81
CA VAL A 468 -1.71 -5.11 6.80
C VAL A 468 -1.45 -6.50 7.31
N TYR A 469 -1.82 -6.72 8.57
CA TYR A 469 -1.77 -8.02 9.22
C TYR A 469 -3.15 -8.65 9.22
N PRO A 470 -3.26 -9.99 9.27
CA PRO A 470 -4.52 -10.67 9.46
C PRO A 470 -5.00 -10.50 10.90
N GLY A 471 -6.23 -10.01 11.08
CA GLY A 471 -6.92 -9.97 12.36
C GLY A 471 -8.17 -10.84 12.40
N PRO A 472 -8.74 -11.11 13.58
CA PRO A 472 -9.94 -11.94 13.71
C PRO A 472 -11.15 -11.35 12.96
N GLU A 473 -11.33 -10.03 13.05
CA GLU A 473 -12.46 -9.27 12.51
C GLU A 473 -12.13 -8.48 11.23
N GLY A 474 -11.03 -8.81 10.56
CA GLY A 474 -10.54 -8.10 9.37
C GLY A 474 -9.07 -7.72 9.49
N PRO A 475 -8.56 -6.83 8.60
CA PRO A 475 -7.16 -6.42 8.64
C PRO A 475 -6.83 -5.62 9.90
N ILE A 476 -5.64 -5.86 10.44
CA ILE A 476 -4.99 -5.00 11.43
C ILE A 476 -4.03 -4.08 10.67
N ASP A 477 -4.23 -2.77 10.82
CA ASP A 477 -3.44 -1.76 10.13
C ASP A 477 -2.00 -1.70 10.66
N SER A 478 -1.11 -1.03 9.91
CA SER A 478 0.27 -0.77 10.32
C SER A 478 0.56 0.72 10.40
N ILE A 479 1.57 1.08 11.20
CA ILE A 479 2.18 2.42 11.17
C ILE A 479 2.59 2.78 9.74
N ARG A 480 3.20 1.86 8.99
CA ARG A 480 3.62 2.12 7.61
C ARG A 480 2.46 2.46 6.68
N GLY A 481 1.33 1.75 6.79
CA GLY A 481 0.13 2.02 6.02
C GLY A 481 -0.47 3.39 6.34
N GLU A 482 -0.53 3.74 7.63
CA GLU A 482 -1.00 5.04 8.11
C GLU A 482 -0.11 6.21 7.61
N VAL A 483 1.21 6.06 7.74
CA VAL A 483 2.19 7.06 7.29
C VAL A 483 2.20 7.20 5.77
N PHE A 484 2.00 6.10 5.04
CA PHE A 484 1.85 6.13 3.59
C PHE A 484 0.57 6.90 3.17
N ARG A 485 -0.53 6.72 3.90
CA ARG A 485 -1.74 7.54 3.70
C ARG A 485 -1.45 9.03 3.91
N GLU A 486 -0.66 9.40 4.93
CA GLU A 486 -0.23 10.79 5.11
C GLU A 486 0.54 11.32 3.90
N ALA A 487 1.42 10.51 3.31
CA ALA A 487 2.15 10.85 2.09
C ALA A 487 1.19 11.21 0.93
N LEU A 488 0.16 10.38 0.71
CA LEU A 488 -0.86 10.64 -0.30
C LEU A 488 -1.68 11.91 -0.02
N GLN A 489 -1.92 12.23 1.26
CA GLN A 489 -2.59 13.48 1.65
C GLN A 489 -1.69 14.71 1.45
N ASP A 490 -0.37 14.58 1.65
CA ASP A 490 0.60 15.63 1.35
C ASP A 490 0.63 15.96 -0.16
N GLN A 491 0.63 14.92 -1.01
CA GLN A 491 0.50 15.09 -2.46
C GLN A 491 -0.78 15.84 -2.83
N ARG A 492 -1.93 15.45 -2.24
CA ARG A 492 -3.23 16.07 -2.52
C ARG A 492 -3.32 17.53 -2.05
N ALA A 493 -2.69 17.87 -0.92
CA ALA A 493 -2.62 19.24 -0.45
C ALA A 493 -1.72 20.10 -1.34
N LEU A 494 -0.59 19.56 -1.82
CA LEU A 494 0.25 20.22 -2.83
C LEU A 494 -0.52 20.46 -4.13
N GLN A 495 -1.30 19.49 -4.61
CA GLN A 495 -2.17 19.67 -5.79
C GLN A 495 -3.25 20.73 -5.56
N LEU A 496 -3.85 20.80 -4.37
CA LEU A 496 -4.79 21.87 -4.03
C LEU A 496 -4.10 23.23 -4.07
N LEU A 497 -2.90 23.31 -3.51
CA LEU A 497 -2.12 24.54 -3.48
C LEU A 497 -1.73 24.97 -4.90
N GLU A 498 -1.26 24.05 -5.73
CA GLU A 498 -1.00 24.27 -7.16
C GLU A 498 -2.22 24.85 -7.89
N LYS A 499 -3.42 24.33 -7.67
CA LYS A 499 -4.65 24.88 -8.26
C LYS A 499 -4.92 26.35 -7.88
N ARG A 500 -4.43 26.81 -6.72
CA ARG A 500 -4.66 28.17 -6.20
C ARG A 500 -3.58 29.17 -6.58
N GLN A 501 -2.32 28.74 -6.73
CA GLN A 501 -1.20 29.65 -6.96
C GLN A 501 -0.27 29.28 -8.12
N GLY A 502 -0.56 28.20 -8.84
CA GLY A 502 0.26 27.69 -9.93
C GLY A 502 1.45 26.84 -9.46
N ARG A 503 1.94 25.98 -10.36
CA ARG A 503 2.99 24.98 -10.07
C ARG A 503 4.28 25.61 -9.58
N ASP A 504 4.78 26.63 -10.27
CA ASP A 504 6.07 27.26 -9.96
C ASP A 504 6.12 27.80 -8.53
N ARG A 505 5.05 28.47 -8.08
CA ARG A 505 4.97 29.00 -6.70
C ARG A 505 4.87 27.88 -5.67
N THR A 506 4.16 26.80 -6.00
CA THR A 506 4.03 25.64 -5.11
C THR A 506 5.33 24.87 -4.97
N VAL A 507 6.05 24.62 -6.07
CA VAL A 507 7.38 23.97 -6.03
C VAL A 507 8.38 24.83 -5.26
N LYS A 508 8.43 26.15 -5.51
CA LYS A 508 9.29 27.06 -4.73
C LYS A 508 8.98 27.06 -3.23
N LEU A 509 7.70 26.94 -2.84
CA LEU A 509 7.32 26.82 -1.43
C LEU A 509 7.73 25.47 -0.83
N LEU A 510 7.55 24.40 -1.60
CA LEU A 510 7.87 23.03 -1.21
C LEU A 510 9.37 22.89 -0.91
N GLU A 511 10.21 23.32 -1.85
CA GLU A 511 11.68 23.20 -1.81
C GLU A 511 12.34 24.33 -1.00
N ARG A 512 11.54 25.14 -0.29
CA ARG A 512 12.06 26.26 0.51
C ARG A 512 13.04 25.77 1.56
N GLY A 513 14.27 26.30 1.50
CA GLY A 513 15.34 25.98 2.43
C GLY A 513 16.11 24.70 2.07
N LEU A 514 15.95 24.20 0.85
CA LEU A 514 16.79 23.14 0.28
C LEU A 514 17.82 23.76 -0.67
N ASP A 515 19.03 23.21 -0.66
CA ASP A 515 20.10 23.62 -1.56
C ASP A 515 19.93 23.02 -2.97
N GLU A 516 19.30 21.83 -3.03
CA GLU A 516 19.04 21.10 -4.27
C GLU A 516 17.54 20.76 -4.42
N PRO A 517 17.03 20.63 -5.65
CA PRO A 517 15.67 20.17 -5.90
C PRO A 517 15.40 18.77 -5.35
N ILE A 518 14.14 18.48 -5.02
CA ILE A 518 13.76 17.14 -4.57
C ILE A 518 13.76 16.18 -5.76
N THR A 519 14.54 15.11 -5.65
CA THR A 519 14.58 13.98 -6.58
C THR A 519 14.18 12.66 -5.87
N MET A 520 14.17 11.54 -6.58
CA MET A 520 13.94 10.22 -5.95
C MET A 520 15.05 9.82 -4.96
N THR A 521 16.28 10.29 -5.17
CA THR A 521 17.47 9.95 -4.38
C THR A 521 17.98 11.11 -3.52
N GLY A 522 17.70 12.35 -3.91
CA GLY A 522 18.06 13.59 -3.20
C GLY A 522 16.83 14.22 -2.57
N TYR A 523 16.66 14.05 -1.26
CA TYR A 523 15.52 14.60 -0.53
C TYR A 523 15.84 14.81 0.96
N PRO A 524 15.06 15.65 1.66
CA PRO A 524 15.22 15.86 3.10
C PRO A 524 14.87 14.59 3.90
N ARG A 525 15.79 14.16 4.76
CA ARG A 525 15.70 12.90 5.52
C ARG A 525 15.05 13.06 6.90
N ASP A 526 14.96 14.29 7.39
CA ASP A 526 14.49 14.63 8.74
C ASP A 526 12.96 14.71 8.84
N ALA A 527 12.39 14.11 9.89
CA ALA A 527 10.97 14.15 10.19
C ALA A 527 10.48 15.56 10.53
N VAL A 528 11.30 16.38 11.20
CA VAL A 528 10.90 17.76 11.56
C VAL A 528 10.76 18.62 10.30
N TRP A 529 11.61 18.42 9.29
CA TRP A 529 11.46 19.07 7.98
C TRP A 529 10.10 18.76 7.34
N LEU A 530 9.66 17.49 7.32
CA LEU A 530 8.37 17.08 6.74
C LEU A 530 7.18 17.71 7.47
N LEU A 531 7.21 17.70 8.81
CA LEU A 531 6.15 18.32 9.61
C LEU A 531 6.07 19.84 9.37
N ARG A 532 7.22 20.52 9.28
CA ARG A 532 7.29 21.94 8.93
C ARG A 532 6.86 22.19 7.49
N MET A 533 7.18 21.30 6.55
CA MET A 533 6.76 21.38 5.15
C MET A 533 5.23 21.34 5.07
N ARG A 534 4.61 20.39 5.77
CA ARG A 534 3.15 20.32 5.80
C ARG A 534 2.51 21.55 6.42
N ASP A 535 3.04 22.03 7.55
CA ASP A 535 2.56 23.26 8.20
C ASP A 535 2.70 24.50 7.29
N ARG A 536 3.80 24.64 6.53
CA ARG A 536 3.96 25.70 5.53
C ARG A 536 2.87 25.65 4.46
N ILE A 537 2.56 24.47 3.94
CA ILE A 537 1.51 24.27 2.93
C ILE A 537 0.15 24.63 3.50
N ASN A 538 -0.17 24.13 4.70
CA ASN A 538 -1.43 24.38 5.39
C ASN A 538 -1.65 25.88 5.67
N ARG A 539 -0.64 26.57 6.20
CA ARG A 539 -0.71 28.03 6.39
C ARG A 539 -0.93 28.76 5.09
N ARG A 540 -0.17 28.40 4.05
CA ARG A 540 -0.33 29.04 2.73
C ARG A 540 -1.73 28.82 2.17
N LEU A 541 -2.29 27.61 2.32
CA LEU A 541 -3.65 27.30 1.92
C LEU A 541 -4.69 28.11 2.69
N ALA A 542 -4.45 28.39 3.98
CA ALA A 542 -5.32 29.25 4.79
C ALA A 542 -5.21 30.73 4.37
N ASP A 543 -4.02 31.22 4.06
CA ASP A 543 -3.77 32.62 3.66
C ASP A 543 -4.41 32.98 2.31
N ILE A 544 -4.57 32.00 1.42
CA ILE A 544 -5.13 32.18 0.08
C ILE A 544 -6.51 31.50 -0.07
N ALA A 545 -7.16 31.20 1.05
CA ALA A 545 -8.43 30.45 1.12
C ALA A 545 -9.63 31.20 0.56
#